data_AF-A0A5N6UXL9-F1
#
_entry.id   AF-A0A5N6UXL9-F1
#
_cell.length_a   1.000
_cell.length_b   1.000
_cell.length_c   1.000
_cell.angle_alpha   90.00
_cell.angle_beta   90.00
_cell.angle_gamma   90.00
#
_symmetry.space_group_name_H-M   'P 1'
#
loop_
_entity.id
_entity.type
_entity.pdbx_description
1 polymer ?
#
loop_
_entity_poly.entity_id
_entity_poly.type
_entity_poly.pdbx_seq_one_letter_code
_entity_poly.pdbx_strand_id
1 'polypeptide(L)'
;MNSAGTGLRWGTLNQGWIVTLNDHEGLDASFMANRRGAHAVLDGIRATLLSSGLTGVSHDAAVVMMGYSAGSSPTTLAAELKSAYAPELNIIGTAVGGLLPNLQSVVNNLMPADWTLLAAIWGLASEYPTLSRLMQGSLSRNITRKKQFEEFQPMCSGQLSSTLGHEKITSYFHSMEFLNSPDVQEIFSNNSLGQDVPTMPMFIYESTHDEASPTVDTDNLVSWYCKEGAGIHYRMQTQESHRSLTLTGTLQALAWSKERFDGLVMPEGCQNSTYYFASTDFDSLAFLGETAIGAIERQLDIDLPSLII
;
A
#
# COMPACT_ATOMS: atom_id res chain seq x y z
N MET A 1 13.94 8.12 4.46
CA MET A 1 13.62 6.74 4.89
C MET A 1 12.72 6.86 6.12
N ASN A 2 11.51 6.31 6.08
CA ASN A 2 10.51 6.52 7.14
C ASN A 2 10.80 5.58 8.32
N SER A 3 10.82 6.09 9.56
CA SER A 3 11.18 5.37 10.79
C SER A 3 10.31 4.13 11.06
N ALA A 4 9.03 4.20 10.67
CA ALA A 4 8.09 3.07 10.73
C ALA A 4 8.60 1.84 9.92
N GLY A 5 9.23 2.06 8.77
CA GLY A 5 9.77 0.97 7.95
C GLY A 5 10.99 0.29 8.57
N THR A 6 11.78 1.02 9.36
CA THR A 6 12.93 0.46 10.10
C THR A 6 12.45 -0.33 11.31
N GLY A 7 11.52 0.21 12.11
CA GLY A 7 10.95 -0.48 13.26
C GLY A 7 10.23 -1.78 12.89
N LEU A 8 9.46 -1.76 11.79
CA LEU A 8 8.81 -2.93 11.21
C LEU A 8 9.80 -4.05 10.89
N ARG A 9 10.90 -3.73 10.19
CA ARG A 9 11.95 -4.71 9.83
C ARG A 9 12.54 -5.39 11.06
N TRP A 10 12.87 -4.62 12.10
CA TRP A 10 13.44 -5.18 13.33
C TRP A 10 12.44 -6.05 14.09
N GLY A 11 11.17 -5.64 14.20
CA GLY A 11 10.12 -6.44 14.83
C GLY A 11 9.92 -7.80 14.14
N THR A 12 9.84 -7.81 12.81
CA THR A 12 9.68 -9.06 12.03
C THR A 12 10.91 -9.97 12.14
N LEU A 13 12.12 -9.40 12.11
CA LEU A 13 13.35 -10.18 12.24
C LEU A 13 13.51 -10.78 13.66
N ASN A 14 13.02 -10.08 14.70
CA ASN A 14 13.01 -10.60 16.06
C ASN A 14 12.12 -11.84 16.23
N GLN A 15 11.10 -12.02 15.38
CA GLN A 15 10.30 -13.24 15.35
C GLN A 15 10.99 -14.41 14.62
N GLY A 16 12.18 -14.18 14.04
CA GLY A 16 12.88 -15.16 13.21
C GLY A 16 12.29 -15.31 11.80
N TRP A 17 11.45 -14.36 11.36
CA TRP A 17 10.87 -14.39 10.02
C TRP A 17 11.87 -13.92 8.97
N ILE A 18 11.76 -14.49 7.77
CA ILE A 18 12.47 -14.00 6.59
C ILE A 18 11.62 -12.91 5.96
N VAL A 19 12.24 -11.75 5.73
CA VAL A 19 11.54 -10.55 5.25
C VAL A 19 12.01 -10.23 3.85
N THR A 20 11.04 -10.13 2.94
CA THR A 20 11.27 -9.71 1.55
C THR A 20 10.67 -8.34 1.34
N LEU A 21 11.48 -7.43 0.81
CA LEU A 21 11.05 -6.11 0.39
C LEU A 21 11.43 -5.99 -1.08
N ASN A 22 10.44 -5.94 -1.94
CA ASN A 22 10.64 -5.90 -3.38
C ASN A 22 10.39 -4.49 -3.93
N ASP A 23 11.24 -4.10 -4.89
CA ASP A 23 11.07 -2.87 -5.66
C ASP A 23 9.95 -3.08 -6.69
N HIS A 24 8.70 -3.12 -6.21
CA HIS A 24 7.52 -3.44 -7.00
C HIS A 24 7.24 -2.45 -8.14
N GLU A 25 7.76 -1.24 -8.05
CA GLU A 25 7.70 -0.23 -9.12
C GLU A 25 8.65 -0.56 -10.29
N GLY A 26 9.59 -1.48 -10.10
CA GLY A 26 10.59 -1.86 -11.09
C GLY A 26 11.67 -0.80 -11.31
N LEU A 27 12.51 -1.02 -12.33
CA LEU A 27 13.64 -0.13 -12.65
C LEU A 27 13.19 1.25 -13.17
N ASP A 28 11.96 1.34 -13.67
CA ASP A 28 11.37 2.56 -14.23
C ASP A 28 10.62 3.40 -13.19
N ALA A 29 10.63 2.98 -11.92
CA ALA A 29 9.86 3.59 -10.83
C ALA A 29 8.40 3.86 -11.23
N SER A 30 7.74 2.83 -11.77
CA SER A 30 6.35 2.91 -12.26
C SER A 30 5.33 2.95 -11.13
N PHE A 31 5.41 3.97 -10.28
CA PHE A 31 4.50 4.22 -9.18
C PHE A 31 3.03 4.19 -9.64
N MET A 32 2.17 3.48 -8.89
CA MET A 32 0.76 3.20 -9.20
C MET A 32 0.48 2.32 -10.43
N ALA A 33 1.50 1.80 -11.13
CA ALA A 33 1.34 0.69 -12.07
C ALA A 33 1.15 -0.64 -11.30
N ASN A 34 0.09 -0.70 -10.50
CA ASN A 34 -0.16 -1.71 -9.49
C ASN A 34 -0.22 -3.13 -10.06
N ARG A 35 -0.68 -3.32 -11.30
CA ARG A 35 -0.74 -4.66 -11.93
C ARG A 35 0.66 -5.22 -12.20
N ARG A 36 1.59 -4.39 -12.68
CA ARG A 36 3.02 -4.74 -12.78
C ARG A 36 3.57 -5.02 -11.38
N GLY A 37 3.27 -4.16 -10.42
CA GLY A 37 3.71 -4.30 -9.03
C GLY A 37 3.26 -5.60 -8.37
N ALA A 38 2.04 -6.05 -8.67
CA ALA A 38 1.50 -7.32 -8.16
C ALA A 38 2.31 -8.54 -8.64
N HIS A 39 2.70 -8.56 -9.92
CA HIS A 39 3.60 -9.59 -10.44
C HIS A 39 4.96 -9.52 -9.74
N ALA A 40 5.52 -8.31 -9.55
CA ALA A 40 6.79 -8.14 -8.85
C ALA A 40 6.73 -8.59 -7.38
N VAL A 41 5.58 -8.45 -6.69
CA VAL A 41 5.36 -8.99 -5.34
C VAL A 41 5.40 -10.51 -5.34
N LEU A 42 4.62 -11.16 -6.21
CA LEU A 42 4.57 -12.63 -6.28
C LEU A 42 5.92 -13.23 -6.73
N ASP A 43 6.59 -12.62 -7.70
CA ASP A 43 7.92 -13.06 -8.15
C ASP A 43 9.01 -12.76 -7.12
N GLY A 44 8.88 -11.68 -6.34
CA GLY A 44 9.76 -11.40 -5.20
C GLY A 44 9.68 -12.49 -4.12
N ILE A 45 8.48 -12.99 -3.84
CA ILE A 45 8.27 -14.14 -2.96
C ILE A 45 8.95 -15.38 -3.55
N ARG A 46 8.74 -15.70 -4.84
CA ARG A 46 9.40 -16.83 -5.51
C ARG A 46 10.92 -16.73 -5.42
N ALA A 47 11.49 -15.57 -5.72
CA ALA A 47 12.94 -15.34 -5.64
C ALA A 47 13.48 -15.60 -4.22
N THR A 48 12.71 -15.20 -3.20
CA THR A 48 13.04 -15.48 -1.81
C THR A 48 13.02 -16.97 -1.52
N LEU A 49 11.95 -17.68 -1.88
CA LEU A 49 11.83 -19.12 -1.66
C LEU A 49 12.91 -19.92 -2.42
N LEU A 50 13.35 -19.43 -3.58
CA LEU A 50 14.46 -20.01 -4.35
C LEU A 50 15.84 -19.74 -3.74
N SER A 51 15.93 -18.82 -2.78
CA SER A 51 17.18 -18.50 -2.06
C SER A 51 17.50 -19.47 -0.92
N SER A 52 16.79 -20.60 -0.81
CA SER A 52 16.92 -21.60 0.26
C SER A 52 18.36 -21.97 0.60
N GLY A 53 19.23 -22.13 -0.40
CA GLY A 53 20.65 -22.44 -0.19
C GLY A 53 21.47 -21.34 0.49
N LEU A 54 20.99 -20.09 0.47
CA LEU A 54 21.61 -18.93 1.10
C LEU A 54 20.93 -18.54 2.42
N THR A 55 19.60 -18.52 2.43
CA THR A 55 18.81 -18.00 3.55
C THR A 55 18.31 -19.09 4.50
N GLY A 56 18.34 -20.36 4.08
CA GLY A 56 17.75 -21.47 4.81
C GLY A 56 16.23 -21.51 4.75
N VAL A 57 15.58 -20.63 3.97
CA VAL A 57 14.12 -20.66 3.80
C VAL A 57 13.69 -21.97 3.15
N SER A 58 12.58 -22.54 3.63
CA SER A 58 11.99 -23.68 2.95
C SER A 58 11.32 -23.26 1.65
N HIS A 59 11.37 -24.11 0.62
CA HIS A 59 10.71 -23.85 -0.66
C HIS A 59 9.17 -23.82 -0.56
N ASP A 60 8.61 -24.45 0.49
CA ASP A 60 7.17 -24.50 0.79
C ASP A 60 6.78 -23.60 1.98
N ALA A 61 7.69 -22.70 2.40
CA ALA A 61 7.47 -21.83 3.54
C ALA A 61 6.14 -21.07 3.40
N ALA A 62 5.41 -20.99 4.51
CA ALA A 62 4.20 -20.18 4.58
C ALA A 62 4.56 -18.70 4.42
N VAL A 63 3.70 -17.96 3.73
CA VAL A 63 3.92 -16.55 3.41
C VAL A 63 2.75 -15.71 3.88
N VAL A 64 3.05 -14.57 4.50
CA VAL A 64 2.09 -13.51 4.73
C VAL A 64 2.53 -12.28 3.96
N MET A 65 1.62 -11.68 3.20
CA MET A 65 1.88 -10.42 2.50
C MET A 65 1.38 -9.23 3.32
N MET A 66 2.09 -8.12 3.28
CA MET A 66 1.71 -6.89 3.98
C MET A 66 1.87 -5.67 3.07
N GLY A 67 0.95 -4.70 3.16
CA GLY A 67 1.05 -3.46 2.41
C GLY A 67 0.22 -2.33 3.01
N TYR A 68 0.72 -1.10 2.96
CA TYR A 68 0.00 0.06 3.48
C TYR A 68 0.04 1.23 2.48
N SER A 69 -1.02 2.05 2.45
CA SER A 69 -1.11 3.21 1.57
C SER A 69 -0.91 2.78 0.11
N ALA A 70 -0.06 3.45 -0.67
CA ALA A 70 0.25 3.04 -2.04
C ALA A 70 0.78 1.60 -2.16
N GLY A 71 1.48 1.08 -1.14
CA GLY A 71 1.93 -0.31 -1.09
C GLY A 71 0.81 -1.33 -0.87
N SER A 72 -0.37 -0.91 -0.41
CA SER A 72 -1.54 -1.78 -0.29
C SER A 72 -2.06 -2.24 -1.66
N SER A 73 -1.89 -1.41 -2.68
CA SER A 73 -2.47 -1.65 -4.01
C SER A 73 -1.83 -2.82 -4.76
N PRO A 74 -0.50 -2.86 -4.98
CA PRO A 74 0.14 -4.01 -5.61
C PRO A 74 0.04 -5.27 -4.72
N THR A 75 0.02 -5.13 -3.40
CA THR A 75 -0.16 -6.26 -2.47
C THR A 75 -1.55 -6.87 -2.57
N THR A 76 -2.60 -6.05 -2.68
CA THR A 76 -3.97 -6.52 -2.85
C THR A 76 -4.15 -7.16 -4.21
N LEU A 77 -3.68 -6.52 -5.30
CA LEU A 77 -3.70 -7.14 -6.63
C LEU A 77 -2.88 -8.44 -6.70
N ALA A 78 -1.78 -8.56 -5.94
CA ALA A 78 -1.05 -9.82 -5.84
C ALA A 78 -1.91 -10.92 -5.19
N ALA A 79 -2.71 -10.58 -4.18
CA ALA A 79 -3.65 -11.50 -3.55
C ALA A 79 -4.74 -11.95 -4.53
N GLU A 80 -5.29 -11.02 -5.33
CA GLU A 80 -6.26 -11.32 -6.39
C GLU A 80 -5.65 -12.21 -7.49
N LEU A 81 -4.44 -11.89 -7.95
CA LEU A 81 -3.78 -12.62 -9.05
C LEU A 81 -3.20 -13.97 -8.62
N LYS A 82 -3.06 -14.24 -7.31
CA LYS A 82 -2.38 -15.44 -6.78
C LYS A 82 -2.86 -16.71 -7.47
N SER A 83 -4.16 -16.94 -7.55
CA SER A 83 -4.72 -18.19 -8.08
C SER A 83 -4.39 -18.43 -9.55
N ALA A 84 -4.35 -17.37 -10.36
CA ALA A 84 -4.07 -17.46 -11.79
C ALA A 84 -2.56 -17.42 -12.10
N TYR A 85 -1.78 -16.64 -11.35
CA TYR A 85 -0.39 -16.34 -11.67
C TYR A 85 0.64 -17.10 -10.84
N ALA A 86 0.34 -17.33 -9.56
CA ALA A 86 1.24 -17.99 -8.60
C ALA A 86 0.51 -18.99 -7.69
N PRO A 87 -0.21 -19.97 -8.27
CA PRO A 87 -1.03 -20.91 -7.51
C PRO A 87 -0.21 -21.75 -6.52
N GLU A 88 1.07 -21.97 -6.81
CA GLU A 88 2.01 -22.76 -6.00
C GLU A 88 2.45 -22.08 -4.70
N LEU A 89 2.29 -20.76 -4.57
CA LEU A 89 2.72 -20.04 -3.37
C LEU A 89 1.78 -20.33 -2.18
N ASN A 90 2.37 -20.72 -1.05
CA ASN A 90 1.66 -20.98 0.20
C ASN A 90 1.38 -19.67 0.97
N ILE A 91 0.53 -18.81 0.40
CA ILE A 91 0.13 -17.55 1.03
C ILE A 91 -0.99 -17.82 2.03
N ILE A 92 -0.67 -17.73 3.32
CA ILE A 92 -1.58 -18.02 4.44
C ILE A 92 -2.32 -16.79 4.96
N GLY A 93 -1.99 -15.59 4.45
CA GLY A 93 -2.72 -14.37 4.75
C GLY A 93 -2.18 -13.14 4.02
N THR A 94 -3.03 -12.13 3.88
CA THR A 94 -2.65 -10.81 3.35
C THR A 94 -3.19 -9.70 4.25
N ALA A 95 -2.32 -8.88 4.82
CA ALA A 95 -2.71 -7.75 5.67
C ALA A 95 -2.45 -6.41 4.97
N VAL A 96 -3.50 -5.66 4.68
CA VAL A 96 -3.43 -4.40 3.92
C VAL A 96 -4.22 -3.29 4.57
N GLY A 97 -3.76 -2.05 4.46
CA GLY A 97 -4.52 -0.91 4.97
C GLY A 97 -4.24 0.41 4.25
N GLY A 98 -5.09 1.42 4.48
CA GLY A 98 -5.06 2.66 3.71
C GLY A 98 -5.25 2.37 2.22
N LEU A 99 -6.30 1.61 1.89
CA LEU A 99 -6.48 1.07 0.55
C LEU A 99 -6.78 2.20 -0.45
N LEU A 100 -6.41 1.96 -1.71
CA LEU A 100 -6.68 2.85 -2.83
C LEU A 100 -7.46 2.10 -3.92
N PRO A 101 -8.73 1.69 -3.68
CA PRO A 101 -9.42 0.74 -4.55
C PRO A 101 -9.68 1.25 -5.95
N ASN A 102 -10.01 2.54 -6.10
CA ASN A 102 -10.34 3.16 -7.37
C ASN A 102 -9.39 4.32 -7.68
N LEU A 103 -8.55 4.17 -8.70
CA LEU A 103 -7.56 5.20 -9.03
C LEU A 103 -8.19 6.51 -9.49
N GLN A 104 -9.36 6.48 -10.15
CA GLN A 104 -10.05 7.70 -10.55
C GLN A 104 -10.60 8.46 -9.33
N SER A 105 -11.17 7.75 -8.36
CA SER A 105 -11.62 8.35 -7.09
C SER A 105 -10.45 8.99 -6.34
N VAL A 106 -9.31 8.31 -6.26
CA VAL A 106 -8.08 8.82 -5.62
C VAL A 106 -7.60 10.08 -6.33
N VAL A 107 -7.52 10.08 -7.66
CA VAL A 107 -7.18 11.28 -8.45
C VAL A 107 -8.12 12.44 -8.12
N ASN A 108 -9.43 12.19 -8.08
CA ASN A 108 -10.42 13.21 -7.76
C ASN A 108 -10.26 13.76 -6.34
N ASN A 109 -9.93 12.91 -5.37
CA ASN A 109 -9.76 13.26 -3.97
C ASN A 109 -8.48 14.08 -3.73
N LEU A 110 -7.41 13.78 -4.45
CA LEU A 110 -6.08 14.41 -4.29
C LEU A 110 -5.91 15.72 -5.09
N MET A 111 -6.78 15.99 -6.06
CA MET A 111 -6.78 17.26 -6.78
C MET A 111 -7.11 18.44 -5.85
N PRO A 112 -6.58 19.66 -6.11
CA PRO A 112 -5.71 20.03 -7.22
C PRO A 112 -4.22 20.13 -6.85
N ALA A 113 -3.81 19.73 -5.64
CA ALA A 113 -2.53 20.14 -5.06
C ALA A 113 -1.69 19.03 -4.43
N ASP A 114 -2.18 17.79 -4.35
CA ASP A 114 -1.36 16.75 -3.72
C ASP A 114 -0.20 16.31 -4.63
N TRP A 115 1.02 16.33 -4.08
CA TRP A 115 2.23 15.95 -4.79
C TRP A 115 2.24 14.46 -5.19
N THR A 116 1.53 13.59 -4.45
CA THR A 116 1.43 12.15 -4.75
C THR A 116 0.74 11.90 -6.09
N LEU A 117 -0.21 12.76 -6.47
CA LEU A 117 -0.87 12.70 -7.76
C LEU A 117 0.12 12.95 -8.91
N LEU A 118 1.06 13.89 -8.74
CA LEU A 118 2.09 14.16 -9.74
C LEU A 118 3.03 12.95 -9.91
N ALA A 119 3.44 12.35 -8.80
CA ALA A 119 4.23 11.12 -8.80
C ALA A 119 3.50 9.96 -9.48
N ALA A 120 2.19 9.78 -9.21
CA ALA A 120 1.38 8.72 -9.82
C ALA A 120 1.23 8.91 -11.33
N ILE A 121 1.08 10.15 -11.80
CA ILE A 121 1.03 10.46 -13.23
C ILE A 121 2.36 10.07 -13.91
N TRP A 122 3.52 10.40 -13.30
CA TRP A 122 4.82 9.97 -13.85
C TRP A 122 5.01 8.46 -13.83
N GLY A 123 4.68 7.81 -12.72
CA GLY A 123 4.85 6.37 -12.55
C GLY A 123 3.99 5.58 -13.55
N LEU A 124 2.73 5.95 -13.71
CA LEU A 124 1.89 5.34 -14.76
C LEU A 124 2.40 5.73 -16.16
N ALA A 125 2.87 6.96 -16.39
CA ALA A 125 3.41 7.35 -17.68
C ALA A 125 4.70 6.61 -18.05
N SER A 126 5.49 6.11 -17.08
CA SER A 126 6.67 5.31 -17.36
C SER A 126 6.31 3.90 -17.84
N GLU A 127 5.18 3.35 -17.40
CA GLU A 127 4.67 2.04 -17.85
C GLU A 127 3.78 2.14 -19.11
N TYR A 128 3.01 3.22 -19.26
CA TYR A 128 1.99 3.36 -20.29
C TYR A 128 2.34 4.47 -21.29
N PRO A 129 2.90 4.14 -22.48
CA PRO A 129 3.28 5.13 -23.50
C PRO A 129 2.13 6.04 -23.96
N THR A 130 0.89 5.53 -23.94
CA THR A 130 -0.30 6.32 -24.28
C THR A 130 -0.52 7.44 -23.26
N LEU A 131 -0.48 7.13 -21.96
CA LEU A 131 -0.57 8.14 -20.90
C LEU A 131 0.60 9.12 -20.95
N SER A 132 1.82 8.64 -21.20
CA SER A 132 3.00 9.52 -21.37
C SER A 132 2.78 10.58 -22.45
N ARG A 133 2.25 10.17 -23.61
CA ARG A 133 1.95 11.08 -24.73
C ARG A 133 0.86 12.09 -24.38
N LEU A 134 -0.21 11.64 -23.73
CA LEU A 134 -1.32 12.50 -23.29
C LEU A 134 -0.89 13.50 -22.22
N MET A 135 -0.10 13.06 -21.25
CA MET A 135 0.51 13.89 -20.21
C MET A 135 1.40 14.97 -20.84
N GLN A 136 2.36 14.58 -21.71
CA GLN A 136 3.25 15.52 -22.41
C GLN A 136 2.45 16.53 -23.25
N GLY A 137 1.42 16.05 -23.94
CA GLY A 137 0.50 16.88 -24.72
C GLY A 137 -0.29 17.87 -23.87
N SER A 138 -0.44 17.64 -22.57
CA SER A 138 -1.25 18.42 -21.63
C SER A 138 -0.43 19.36 -20.73
N LEU A 139 0.91 19.31 -20.81
CA LEU A 139 1.79 20.17 -20.01
C LEU A 139 1.52 21.66 -20.22
N SER A 140 1.76 22.46 -19.19
CA SER A 140 1.57 23.91 -19.20
C SER A 140 2.28 24.55 -20.39
N ARG A 141 1.67 25.57 -21.02
CA ARG A 141 2.31 26.32 -22.11
C ARG A 141 3.44 27.24 -21.62
N ASN A 142 3.57 27.44 -20.31
CA ASN A 142 4.63 28.21 -19.70
C ASN A 142 5.94 27.38 -19.64
N ILE A 143 7.01 27.88 -20.27
CA ILE A 143 8.31 27.20 -20.33
C ILE A 143 8.92 26.94 -18.94
N THR A 144 8.76 27.87 -18.00
CA THR A 144 9.27 27.72 -16.64
C THR A 144 8.56 26.56 -15.94
N ARG A 145 7.24 26.44 -16.10
CA ARG A 145 6.45 25.34 -15.54
C ARG A 145 6.86 23.99 -16.13
N LYS A 146 7.07 23.91 -17.44
CA LYS A 146 7.58 22.67 -18.07
C LYS A 146 8.94 22.26 -17.51
N LYS A 147 9.86 23.22 -17.39
CA LYS A 147 11.19 22.93 -16.85
C LYS A 147 11.14 22.45 -15.41
N GLN A 148 10.34 23.09 -14.56
CA GLN A 148 10.12 22.66 -13.17
C GLN A 148 9.55 21.24 -13.10
N PHE A 149 8.56 20.93 -13.95
CA PHE A 149 7.99 19.59 -14.04
C PHE A 149 9.06 18.52 -14.31
N GLU A 150 9.99 18.77 -15.24
CA GLU A 150 11.10 17.85 -15.52
C GLU A 150 12.11 17.78 -14.37
N GLU A 151 12.39 18.90 -13.70
CA GLU A 151 13.32 18.96 -12.55
C GLU A 151 12.84 18.14 -11.34
N PHE A 152 11.53 17.93 -11.20
CA PHE A 152 10.93 17.15 -10.12
C PHE A 152 10.90 15.64 -10.35
N GLN A 153 10.92 15.19 -11.61
CA GLN A 153 10.81 13.77 -11.97
C GLN A 153 11.81 12.85 -11.23
N PRO A 154 13.10 13.20 -11.05
CA PRO A 154 14.05 12.32 -10.36
C PRO A 154 13.95 12.36 -8.82
N MET A 155 13.04 13.15 -8.24
CA MET A 155 12.96 13.34 -6.79
C MET A 155 12.25 12.18 -6.08
N CYS A 156 12.81 11.72 -4.97
CA CYS A 156 12.11 10.81 -4.06
C CYS A 156 10.96 11.52 -3.33
N SER A 157 9.99 10.74 -2.82
CA SER A 157 8.77 11.24 -2.16
C SER A 157 8.98 12.37 -1.14
N GLY A 158 9.95 12.23 -0.23
CA GLY A 158 10.24 13.27 0.79
C GLY A 158 10.78 14.57 0.19
N GLN A 159 11.60 14.48 -0.86
CA GLN A 159 12.14 15.65 -1.55
C GLN A 159 11.06 16.33 -2.40
N LEU A 160 10.25 15.53 -3.10
CA LEU A 160 9.13 16.03 -3.90
C LEU A 160 8.10 16.75 -3.03
N SER A 161 7.71 16.13 -1.91
CA SER A 161 6.78 16.71 -0.93
C SER A 161 7.30 18.03 -0.35
N SER A 162 8.57 18.08 0.05
CA SER A 162 9.20 19.31 0.57
C SER A 162 9.29 20.43 -0.48
N THR A 163 9.57 20.06 -1.73
CA THR A 163 9.75 21.02 -2.83
C THR A 163 8.41 21.61 -3.28
N LEU A 164 7.38 20.78 -3.44
CA LEU A 164 6.06 21.22 -3.91
C LEU A 164 5.22 21.82 -2.78
N GLY A 165 5.37 21.36 -1.54
CA GLY A 165 4.58 21.85 -0.40
C GLY A 165 3.08 21.82 -0.68
N HIS A 166 2.45 23.00 -0.72
CA HIS A 166 1.03 23.18 -1.04
C HIS A 166 0.77 23.69 -2.46
N GLU A 167 1.75 23.56 -3.35
CA GLU A 167 1.60 24.00 -4.73
C GLU A 167 0.54 23.18 -5.48
N LYS A 168 -0.27 23.88 -6.28
CA LYS A 168 -1.27 23.23 -7.12
C LYS A 168 -0.56 22.47 -8.25
N ILE A 169 -0.49 21.15 -8.16
CA ILE A 169 0.11 20.31 -9.20
C ILE A 169 -0.57 20.50 -10.55
N THR A 170 -1.86 20.85 -10.55
CA THR A 170 -2.61 21.18 -11.79
C THR A 170 -2.06 22.40 -12.53
N SER A 171 -1.28 23.26 -11.88
CA SER A 171 -0.64 24.42 -12.53
C SER A 171 0.51 24.05 -13.48
N TYR A 172 1.02 22.81 -13.39
CA TYR A 172 2.01 22.25 -14.31
C TYR A 172 1.40 21.74 -15.62
N PHE A 173 0.07 21.75 -15.72
CA PHE A 173 -0.69 21.36 -16.89
C PHE A 173 -1.53 22.55 -17.38
N HIS A 174 -1.85 22.58 -18.67
CA HIS A 174 -2.86 23.52 -19.17
C HIS A 174 -4.27 22.94 -19.14
N SER A 175 -4.40 21.61 -19.01
CA SER A 175 -5.64 20.89 -18.73
C SER A 175 -5.32 19.56 -18.05
N MET A 176 -6.13 19.16 -17.08
CA MET A 176 -6.09 17.82 -16.47
C MET A 176 -7.08 16.85 -17.14
N GLU A 177 -7.83 17.29 -18.15
CA GLU A 177 -8.89 16.48 -18.80
C GLU A 177 -8.36 15.20 -19.44
N PHE A 178 -7.07 15.14 -19.76
CA PHE A 178 -6.45 13.92 -20.27
C PHE A 178 -6.60 12.73 -19.31
N LEU A 179 -6.70 12.97 -18.00
CA LEU A 179 -6.97 11.94 -17.01
C LEU A 179 -8.36 11.29 -17.19
N ASN A 180 -9.31 12.01 -17.77
CA ASN A 180 -10.67 11.51 -18.05
C ASN A 180 -10.82 10.91 -19.45
N SER A 181 -9.74 10.81 -20.22
CA SER A 181 -9.79 10.20 -21.56
C SER A 181 -10.05 8.69 -21.45
N PRO A 182 -10.73 8.06 -22.43
CA PRO A 182 -11.01 6.63 -22.38
C PRO A 182 -9.76 5.76 -22.17
N ASP A 183 -8.65 6.09 -22.83
CA ASP A 183 -7.39 5.36 -22.70
C ASP A 183 -6.84 5.42 -21.26
N VAL A 184 -6.96 6.57 -20.58
CA VAL A 184 -6.50 6.72 -19.20
C VAL A 184 -7.45 6.06 -18.21
N GLN A 185 -8.76 6.11 -18.47
CA GLN A 185 -9.74 5.39 -17.66
C GLN A 185 -9.52 3.87 -17.72
N GLU A 186 -9.16 3.32 -18.88
CA GLU A 186 -8.79 1.91 -19.02
C GLU A 186 -7.51 1.58 -18.21
N ILE A 187 -6.49 2.43 -18.29
CA ILE A 187 -5.26 2.28 -17.48
C ILE A 187 -5.57 2.31 -15.99
N PHE A 188 -6.41 3.26 -15.54
CA PHE A 188 -6.83 3.37 -14.15
C PHE A 188 -7.62 2.15 -13.70
N SER A 189 -8.57 1.69 -14.51
CA SER A 189 -9.35 0.49 -14.23
C SER A 189 -8.46 -0.75 -14.08
N ASN A 190 -7.48 -0.92 -14.97
CA ASN A 190 -6.55 -2.06 -14.94
C ASN A 190 -5.58 -2.06 -13.76
N ASN A 191 -5.39 -0.93 -13.09
CA ASN A 191 -4.54 -0.79 -11.90
C ASN A 191 -5.34 -0.53 -10.61
N SER A 192 -6.67 -0.53 -10.70
CA SER A 192 -7.59 -0.47 -9.56
C SER A 192 -7.81 -1.87 -8.98
N LEU A 193 -8.27 -1.94 -7.74
CA LEU A 193 -8.56 -3.19 -7.03
C LEU A 193 -9.92 -3.77 -7.46
N GLY A 194 -10.19 -5.01 -7.07
CA GLY A 194 -11.43 -5.72 -7.37
C GLY A 194 -11.41 -6.41 -8.73
N GLN A 195 -10.25 -6.89 -9.18
CA GLN A 195 -10.10 -7.61 -10.46
C GLN A 195 -10.44 -9.10 -10.34
N ASP A 196 -10.21 -9.68 -9.15
CA ASP A 196 -10.54 -11.06 -8.80
C ASP A 196 -10.72 -11.17 -7.28
N VAL A 197 -11.15 -12.32 -6.78
CA VAL A 197 -11.45 -12.57 -5.37
C VAL A 197 -10.26 -13.30 -4.71
N PRO A 198 -9.60 -12.70 -3.70
CA PRO A 198 -8.50 -13.34 -2.99
C PRO A 198 -8.93 -14.65 -2.31
N THR A 199 -8.12 -15.70 -2.48
CA THR A 199 -8.44 -17.05 -1.95
C THR A 199 -7.85 -17.32 -0.56
N MET A 200 -7.02 -16.42 -0.05
CA MET A 200 -6.43 -16.49 1.29
C MET A 200 -7.13 -15.50 2.22
N PRO A 201 -7.10 -15.72 3.55
CA PRO A 201 -7.63 -14.75 4.49
C PRO A 201 -6.98 -13.37 4.32
N MET A 202 -7.78 -12.31 4.42
CA MET A 202 -7.27 -10.95 4.42
C MET A 202 -7.59 -10.23 5.72
N PHE A 203 -6.66 -9.40 6.17
CA PHE A 203 -6.90 -8.35 7.15
C PHE A 203 -6.87 -7.01 6.45
N ILE A 204 -7.99 -6.33 6.42
CA ILE A 204 -8.12 -5.02 5.80
C ILE A 204 -8.35 -4.02 6.93
N TYR A 205 -7.52 -2.99 7.03
CA TYR A 205 -7.66 -1.95 8.05
C TYR A 205 -7.68 -0.56 7.43
N GLU A 206 -8.62 0.27 7.87
CA GLU A 206 -8.91 1.53 7.20
C GLU A 206 -9.32 2.62 8.19
N SER A 207 -9.07 3.88 7.85
CA SER A 207 -9.52 5.03 8.62
C SER A 207 -10.84 5.59 8.07
N THR A 208 -11.75 6.02 8.97
CA THR A 208 -12.92 6.83 8.58
C THR A 208 -12.58 8.26 8.16
N HIS A 209 -11.36 8.73 8.48
CA HIS A 209 -10.82 10.04 8.14
C HIS A 209 -9.67 9.93 7.14
N ASP A 210 -9.68 8.90 6.31
CA ASP A 210 -8.67 8.70 5.28
C ASP A 210 -8.68 9.86 4.27
N GLU A 211 -7.59 10.62 4.23
CA GLU A 211 -7.46 11.75 3.31
C GLU A 211 -6.92 11.36 1.92
N ALA A 212 -6.47 10.12 1.72
CA ALA A 212 -5.88 9.67 0.45
C ALA A 212 -6.95 9.09 -0.49
N SER A 213 -7.87 8.30 0.03
CA SER A 213 -8.96 7.68 -0.73
C SER A 213 -10.29 7.77 0.02
N PRO A 214 -11.42 8.02 -0.67
CA PRO A 214 -12.73 7.93 -0.02
C PRO A 214 -12.96 6.55 0.59
N THR A 215 -13.25 6.50 1.90
CA THR A 215 -13.46 5.24 2.65
C THR A 215 -14.53 4.34 2.02
N VAL A 216 -15.55 4.94 1.38
CA VAL A 216 -16.62 4.22 0.68
C VAL A 216 -16.11 3.28 -0.41
N ASP A 217 -14.97 3.59 -1.03
CA ASP A 217 -14.38 2.73 -2.05
C ASP A 217 -13.85 1.42 -1.40
N THR A 218 -13.24 1.52 -0.22
CA THR A 218 -12.79 0.36 0.55
C THR A 218 -13.98 -0.45 1.07
N ASP A 219 -15.02 0.21 1.59
CA ASP A 219 -16.26 -0.44 2.02
C ASP A 219 -16.90 -1.25 0.89
N ASN A 220 -16.96 -0.68 -0.32
CA ASN A 220 -17.53 -1.32 -1.50
C ASN A 220 -16.70 -2.54 -1.93
N LEU A 221 -15.37 -2.42 -1.95
CA LEU A 221 -14.46 -3.52 -2.28
C LEU A 221 -14.62 -4.68 -1.30
N VAL A 222 -14.57 -4.39 0.01
CA VAL A 222 -14.77 -5.39 1.07
C VAL A 222 -16.14 -6.05 0.93
N SER A 223 -17.21 -5.26 0.75
CA SER A 223 -18.56 -5.79 0.57
C SER A 223 -18.65 -6.75 -0.61
N TRP A 224 -17.98 -6.43 -1.72
CA TRP A 224 -17.92 -7.29 -2.89
C TRP A 224 -17.16 -8.58 -2.62
N TYR A 225 -15.92 -8.52 -2.09
CA TYR A 225 -15.15 -9.72 -1.72
C TYR A 225 -15.94 -10.65 -0.79
N CYS A 226 -16.62 -10.08 0.22
CA CYS A 226 -17.42 -10.85 1.16
C CYS A 226 -18.61 -11.56 0.49
N LYS A 227 -19.26 -10.91 -0.49
CA LYS A 227 -20.35 -11.53 -1.25
C LYS A 227 -19.86 -12.68 -2.13
N GLU A 228 -18.65 -12.57 -2.66
CA GLU A 228 -18.02 -13.62 -3.46
C GLU A 228 -17.33 -14.71 -2.61
N GLY A 229 -17.42 -14.62 -1.28
CA GLY A 229 -16.99 -15.68 -0.36
C GLY A 229 -15.56 -15.56 0.18
N ALA A 230 -14.90 -14.42 0.01
CA ALA A 230 -13.59 -14.19 0.63
C ALA A 230 -13.67 -14.16 2.17
N GLY A 231 -12.61 -14.61 2.83
CA GLY A 231 -12.46 -14.49 4.28
C GLY A 231 -11.78 -13.18 4.65
N ILE A 232 -12.54 -12.15 5.02
CA ILE A 232 -12.01 -10.81 5.34
C ILE A 232 -12.22 -10.49 6.82
N HIS A 233 -11.16 -10.09 7.52
CA HIS A 233 -11.26 -9.34 8.77
C HIS A 233 -11.09 -7.86 8.42
N TYR A 234 -12.20 -7.12 8.38
CA TYR A 234 -12.22 -5.70 8.11
C TYR A 234 -12.28 -4.90 9.42
N ARG A 235 -11.34 -3.96 9.59
CA ARG A 235 -11.22 -3.13 10.79
C ARG A 235 -11.21 -1.65 10.44
N MET A 236 -12.23 -0.96 10.89
CA MET A 236 -12.33 0.50 10.80
C MET A 236 -11.77 1.17 12.05
N GLN A 237 -11.04 2.26 11.83
CA GLN A 237 -10.47 3.12 12.87
C GLN A 237 -11.05 4.52 12.76
N THR A 238 -11.53 5.09 13.86
CA THR A 238 -12.35 6.32 13.82
C THR A 238 -11.62 7.61 14.17
N GLN A 239 -10.39 7.58 14.67
CA GLN A 239 -9.70 8.80 15.14
C GLN A 239 -8.42 9.12 14.37
N GLU A 240 -7.84 8.12 13.72
CA GLU A 240 -6.64 8.24 12.92
C GLU A 240 -6.93 8.88 11.56
N SER A 241 -5.96 9.58 10.97
CA SER A 241 -5.94 9.89 9.54
C SER A 241 -5.21 8.79 8.76
N HIS A 242 -5.16 8.88 7.43
CA HIS A 242 -4.38 7.97 6.59
C HIS A 242 -2.91 7.92 7.05
N ARG A 243 -2.33 9.06 7.42
CA ARG A 243 -0.93 9.10 7.89
C ARG A 243 -0.76 8.53 9.28
N SER A 244 -1.60 8.91 10.24
CA SER A 244 -1.43 8.45 11.63
C SER A 244 -1.76 6.97 11.80
N LEU A 245 -2.67 6.42 10.99
CA LEU A 245 -2.98 4.98 10.98
C LEU A 245 -1.82 4.10 10.51
N THR A 246 -0.84 4.65 9.79
CA THR A 246 0.31 3.88 9.27
C THR A 246 0.98 3.06 10.36
N LEU A 247 1.30 3.68 11.51
CA LEU A 247 2.07 3.02 12.55
C LEU A 247 1.21 1.99 13.28
N THR A 248 0.11 2.43 13.87
CA THR A 248 -0.77 1.60 14.71
C THR A 248 -1.43 0.48 13.90
N GLY A 249 -1.90 0.78 12.68
CA GLY A 249 -2.44 -0.21 11.76
C GLY A 249 -1.42 -1.24 11.30
N THR A 250 -0.17 -0.84 11.04
CA THR A 250 0.91 -1.80 10.71
C THR A 250 1.20 -2.75 11.87
N LEU A 251 1.16 -2.28 13.12
CA LEU A 251 1.36 -3.14 14.29
C LEU A 251 0.22 -4.15 14.46
N GLN A 252 -1.02 -3.73 14.21
CA GLN A 252 -2.17 -4.65 14.18
C GLN A 252 -2.03 -5.68 13.05
N ALA A 253 -1.56 -5.25 11.88
CA ALA A 253 -1.29 -6.14 10.75
C ALA A 253 -0.20 -7.18 11.08
N LEU A 254 0.85 -6.79 11.82
CA LEU A 254 1.88 -7.71 12.30
C LEU A 254 1.34 -8.73 13.30
N ALA A 255 0.56 -8.27 14.28
CA ALA A 255 -0.08 -9.15 15.26
C ALA A 255 -0.98 -10.17 14.55
N TRP A 256 -1.83 -9.70 13.63
CA TRP A 256 -2.68 -10.57 12.81
C TRP A 256 -1.85 -11.55 11.94
N SER A 257 -0.72 -11.09 11.39
CA SER A 257 0.19 -11.94 10.61
C SER A 257 0.80 -13.05 11.47
N LYS A 258 1.18 -12.72 12.71
CA LYS A 258 1.67 -13.70 13.68
C LYS A 258 0.63 -14.76 13.97
N GLU A 259 -0.64 -14.39 14.14
CA GLU A 259 -1.70 -15.37 14.33
C GLU A 259 -1.79 -16.39 13.18
N ARG A 260 -1.61 -15.92 11.94
CA ARG A 260 -1.60 -16.80 10.77
C ARG A 260 -0.41 -17.76 10.80
N PHE A 261 0.79 -17.27 11.11
CA PHE A 261 1.98 -18.12 11.27
C PHE A 261 1.85 -19.14 12.42
N ASP A 262 1.19 -18.76 13.51
CA ASP A 262 0.92 -19.64 14.66
C ASP A 262 -0.22 -20.65 14.39
N GLY A 263 -0.84 -20.61 13.20
CA GLY A 263 -1.88 -21.56 12.77
C GLY A 263 -3.26 -21.28 13.38
N LEU A 264 -3.50 -20.08 13.90
CA LEU A 264 -4.81 -19.71 14.44
C LEU A 264 -5.84 -19.62 13.32
N VAL A 265 -6.92 -20.39 13.50
CA VAL A 265 -8.05 -20.47 12.56
C VAL A 265 -8.73 -19.10 12.45
N MET A 266 -8.86 -18.61 11.22
CA MET A 266 -9.74 -17.48 10.93
C MET A 266 -11.19 -17.95 10.94
N PRO A 267 -12.12 -17.26 11.65
CA PRO A 267 -13.53 -17.57 11.56
C PRO A 267 -14.03 -17.46 10.11
N GLU A 268 -14.99 -18.30 9.75
CA GLU A 268 -15.51 -18.35 8.38
C GLU A 268 -16.19 -17.04 7.97
N GLY A 269 -16.01 -16.67 6.70
CA GLY A 269 -16.62 -15.49 6.10
C GLY A 269 -15.97 -14.18 6.54
N CYS A 270 -16.76 -13.10 6.48
CA CYS A 270 -16.28 -11.75 6.78
C CYS A 270 -16.66 -11.29 8.18
N GLN A 271 -15.72 -10.62 8.83
CA GLN A 271 -15.88 -9.98 10.12
C GLN A 271 -15.57 -8.50 9.99
N ASN A 272 -16.52 -7.67 10.40
CA ASN A 272 -16.35 -6.22 10.42
C ASN A 272 -16.27 -5.75 11.87
N SER A 273 -15.29 -4.91 12.16
CA SER A 273 -15.10 -4.30 13.47
C SER A 273 -14.81 -2.81 13.32
N THR A 274 -15.24 -2.02 14.30
CA THR A 274 -14.96 -0.59 14.36
C THR A 274 -14.37 -0.29 15.73
N TYR A 275 -13.20 0.33 15.74
CA TYR A 275 -12.49 0.70 16.95
C TYR A 275 -12.36 2.22 17.02
N TYR A 276 -12.42 2.74 18.24
CA TYR A 276 -12.37 4.18 18.46
C TYR A 276 -10.98 4.71 18.10
N PHE A 277 -9.94 4.12 18.69
CA PHE A 277 -8.54 4.31 18.31
C PHE A 277 -7.95 2.98 17.86
N ALA A 278 -6.92 3.08 17.03
CA ALA A 278 -6.02 1.99 16.74
C ALA A 278 -5.13 1.75 17.95
N SER A 279 -5.68 1.10 18.99
CA SER A 279 -4.90 0.63 20.12
C SER A 279 -3.82 -0.33 19.61
N THR A 280 -2.60 -0.12 20.08
CA THR A 280 -1.60 -1.17 20.06
C THR A 280 -1.85 -2.01 21.29
N ASP A 281 -2.52 -3.15 21.12
CA ASP A 281 -2.64 -4.10 22.21
C ASP A 281 -1.23 -4.51 22.69
N PHE A 282 -1.08 -4.88 23.96
CA PHE A 282 0.23 -5.21 24.54
C PHE A 282 1.01 -6.23 23.72
N ASP A 283 0.32 -7.18 23.09
CA ASP A 283 0.91 -8.20 22.21
C ASP A 283 1.53 -7.58 20.94
N SER A 284 0.93 -6.50 20.41
CA SER A 284 1.44 -5.76 19.24
C SER A 284 2.70 -4.95 19.56
N LEU A 285 2.83 -4.44 20.79
CA LEU A 285 4.05 -3.77 21.25
C LEU A 285 5.13 -4.78 21.59
N ALA A 286 4.77 -5.88 22.26
CA ALA A 286 5.69 -6.98 22.54
C ALA A 286 6.35 -7.53 21.26
N PHE A 287 5.63 -7.49 20.12
CA PHE A 287 6.15 -7.86 18.80
C PHE A 287 7.39 -7.07 18.38
N LEU A 288 7.43 -5.76 18.66
CA LEU A 288 8.54 -4.88 18.25
C LEU A 288 9.82 -5.16 19.04
N GLY A 289 9.69 -5.54 20.30
CA GLY A 289 10.79 -5.62 21.26
C GLY A 289 11.26 -4.22 21.73
N GLU A 290 11.81 -4.16 22.95
CA GLU A 290 12.13 -2.89 23.64
C GLU A 290 13.04 -1.96 22.83
N THR A 291 14.02 -2.50 22.09
CA THR A 291 14.97 -1.72 21.28
C THR A 291 14.28 -1.03 20.10
N ALA A 292 13.30 -1.67 19.47
CA ALA A 292 12.57 -1.08 18.33
C ALA A 292 11.52 -0.07 18.81
N ILE A 293 10.85 -0.35 19.93
CA ILE A 293 9.97 0.62 20.62
C ILE A 293 10.76 1.90 20.92
N GLY A 294 11.90 1.79 21.61
CA GLY A 294 12.71 2.95 21.97
C GLY A 294 13.35 3.68 20.77
N ALA A 295 13.44 3.05 19.59
CA ALA A 295 13.85 3.70 18.35
C ALA A 295 12.70 4.47 17.67
N ILE A 296 11.48 3.93 17.74
CA ILE A 296 10.27 4.59 17.23
C ILE A 296 9.92 5.80 18.10
N GLU A 297 9.93 5.64 19.42
CA GLU A 297 9.63 6.70 20.40
C GLU A 297 10.56 7.92 20.24
N ARG A 298 11.88 7.69 20.23
CA ARG A 298 12.88 8.75 20.10
C ARG A 298 12.80 9.54 18.79
N GLN A 299 12.26 8.93 17.73
CA GLN A 299 12.23 9.55 16.40
C GLN A 299 10.90 10.24 16.11
N LEU A 300 9.80 9.75 16.69
CA LEU A 300 8.47 10.33 16.55
C LEU A 300 8.12 11.31 17.68
N ASP A 301 8.95 11.39 18.72
CA ASP A 301 8.69 12.18 19.94
C ASP A 301 7.36 11.81 20.59
N ILE A 302 7.05 10.50 20.59
CA ILE A 302 5.86 9.91 21.21
C ILE A 302 6.28 8.84 22.22
N ASP A 303 5.50 8.69 23.28
CA ASP A 303 5.61 7.59 24.25
C ASP A 303 4.56 6.53 23.84
N LEU A 304 5.02 5.42 23.26
CA LEU A 304 4.13 4.37 22.73
C LEU A 304 3.28 3.72 23.83
N PRO A 305 3.83 3.37 25.01
CA PRO A 305 3.05 2.95 26.18
C PRO A 305 1.96 3.95 26.61
N SER A 306 2.17 5.26 26.46
CA SER A 306 1.16 6.28 26.82
C SER A 306 -0.04 6.35 25.88
N LEU A 307 0.04 5.73 24.70
CA LEU A 307 -1.07 5.61 23.72
C LEU A 307 -2.01 4.43 24.04
N ILE A 308 -1.68 3.63 25.04
CA ILE A 308 -2.52 2.57 25.59
C ILE A 308 -3.36 3.18 26.73
N ILE A 309 -4.49 3.80 26.38
CA ILE A 309 -5.54 4.20 27.35
C ILE A 309 -6.85 3.53 26.95
#